data_AF-G1MQ16-F1
#
_entry.id   AF-G1MQ16-F1
#
_cell.length_a   1.000
_cell.length_b   1.000
_cell.length_c   1.000
_cell.angle_alpha   90.00
_cell.angle_beta   90.00
_cell.angle_gamma   90.00
#
_symmetry.space_group_name_H-M   'P 1'
#
loop_
_entity.id
_entity.type
_entity.pdbx_description
1 polymer ?
#
loop_
_entity_poly.entity_id
_entity_poly.type
_entity_poly.pdbx_seq_one_letter_code
_entity_poly.pdbx_strand_id
1 'polypeptide(L)'
;MRTLALSLGLALLCLLHAGAAATVPDRSEIAGKWYVVALASNTEFFLREKGNMKMAMVRISFPGEDELEVSYAVPNPKGCRKWETTFKKTSDDGEVYYSEEAKKTVEVLDTDYKSYAVILATRVKNGRTLHMMRLYSRSREVSPAAAAIFRKLARERNYTDEMITMLPSQDECSVDEV
;
A
#
# COMPACT_ATOMS: atom_id res chain seq x y z
N MET A 1 54.23 -14.27 -27.28
CA MET A 1 53.63 -14.40 -25.92
C MET A 1 52.98 -13.08 -25.51
N ARG A 2 51.76 -12.78 -25.97
CA ARG A 2 51.10 -11.49 -25.64
C ARG A 2 49.58 -11.51 -25.80
N THR A 3 48.95 -12.67 -25.56
CA THR A 3 47.48 -12.82 -25.65
C THR A 3 46.86 -13.51 -24.43
N LEU A 4 47.64 -13.84 -23.40
CA LEU A 4 47.13 -14.52 -22.20
C LEU A 4 46.67 -13.57 -21.08
N ALA A 5 46.89 -12.26 -21.20
CA ALA A 5 46.54 -11.30 -20.15
C ALA A 5 45.11 -10.74 -20.26
N LEU A 6 44.48 -10.81 -21.44
CA LEU A 6 43.15 -10.20 -21.68
C LEU A 6 41.99 -11.13 -21.31
N SER A 7 42.21 -12.45 -21.23
CA SER A 7 41.17 -13.43 -20.89
C SER A 7 40.93 -13.54 -19.38
N LEU A 8 41.92 -13.20 -18.53
CA LEU A 8 41.74 -13.22 -17.08
C LEU A 8 40.88 -12.05 -16.56
N GLY A 9 40.84 -10.93 -17.29
CA GLY A 9 40.06 -9.75 -16.91
C GLY A 9 38.55 -9.91 -17.11
N LEU A 10 38.12 -10.63 -18.17
CA LEU A 10 36.70 -10.86 -18.44
C LEU A 10 36.06 -11.91 -17.52
N ALA A 11 36.84 -12.87 -17.01
CA ALA A 11 36.33 -13.87 -16.07
C ALA A 11 36.00 -13.27 -14.69
N LEU A 12 36.70 -12.20 -14.27
CA LEU A 12 36.43 -11.53 -12.99
C LEU A 12 35.16 -10.66 -13.00
N LEU A 13 34.70 -10.19 -14.15
CA LEU A 13 33.49 -9.36 -14.26
C LEU A 13 32.18 -10.17 -14.17
N CYS A 14 32.24 -11.48 -14.35
CA CYS A 14 31.06 -12.35 -14.24
C CYS A 14 30.70 -12.75 -12.80
N LEU A 15 31.56 -12.50 -11.82
CA LEU A 15 31.33 -12.90 -10.42
C LEU A 15 30.61 -11.84 -9.57
N LEU A 16 30.35 -10.65 -10.11
CA LEU A 16 29.70 -9.55 -9.38
C LEU A 16 28.18 -9.48 -9.57
N HIS A 17 27.57 -10.39 -10.34
CA HIS A 17 26.12 -10.63 -10.28
C HIS A 17 25.77 -11.60 -9.15
N ALA A 18 26.22 -11.29 -7.93
CA ALA A 18 25.45 -11.70 -6.76
C ALA A 18 24.19 -10.85 -6.77
N GLY A 19 23.19 -11.29 -7.55
CA GLY A 19 21.83 -10.77 -7.41
C GLY A 19 21.51 -10.85 -5.93
N ALA A 20 21.33 -9.70 -5.29
CA ALA A 20 20.78 -9.66 -3.95
C ALA A 20 19.50 -10.48 -4.04
N ALA A 21 19.49 -11.68 -3.44
CA ALA A 21 18.26 -12.40 -3.21
C ALA A 21 17.42 -11.39 -2.41
N ALA A 22 16.43 -10.79 -3.08
CA ALA A 22 15.47 -9.93 -2.43
C ALA A 22 14.89 -10.81 -1.33
N THR A 23 15.27 -10.52 -0.08
CA THR A 23 14.75 -11.24 1.07
C THR A 23 13.27 -10.96 1.02
N VAL A 24 12.47 -11.98 0.70
CA VAL A 24 11.01 -11.89 0.77
C VAL A 24 10.72 -11.54 2.24
N PRO A 25 10.24 -10.32 2.53
CA PRO A 25 10.09 -9.86 3.90
C PRO A 25 8.99 -10.66 4.57
N ASP A 26 9.19 -10.93 5.86
CA ASP A 26 8.27 -11.75 6.64
C ASP A 26 6.90 -11.05 6.74
N ARG A 27 5.84 -11.74 6.33
CA ARG A 27 4.44 -11.28 6.42
C ARG A 27 4.07 -10.91 7.86
N SER A 28 4.74 -11.47 8.85
CA SER A 28 4.58 -11.10 10.26
C SER A 28 4.93 -9.62 10.51
N GLU A 29 5.87 -9.04 9.77
CA GLU A 29 6.24 -7.63 9.88
C GLU A 29 5.15 -6.70 9.33
N ILE A 30 4.33 -7.16 8.37
CA ILE A 30 3.21 -6.39 7.80
C ILE A 30 1.94 -6.58 8.63
N ALA A 31 1.76 -7.72 9.30
CA ALA A 31 0.55 -8.03 10.06
C ALA A 31 0.27 -7.01 11.18
N GLY A 32 -0.98 -6.95 11.63
CA GLY A 32 -1.42 -6.10 12.74
C GLY A 32 -1.97 -4.74 12.31
N LYS A 33 -1.90 -3.77 13.22
CA LYS A 33 -2.60 -2.47 13.11
C LYS A 33 -1.84 -1.47 12.24
N TRP A 34 -2.60 -0.74 11.43
CA TRP A 34 -2.14 0.36 10.59
C TRP A 34 -3.14 1.53 10.60
N TYR A 35 -2.67 2.71 10.25
CA TYR A 35 -3.46 3.91 10.02
C TYR A 35 -3.37 4.31 8.55
N VAL A 36 -4.49 4.62 7.92
CA VAL A 36 -4.49 5.27 6.60
C VAL A 36 -4.40 6.77 6.83
N VAL A 37 -3.25 7.34 6.50
CA VAL A 37 -2.88 8.72 6.85
C VAL A 37 -2.86 9.68 5.67
N ALA A 38 -2.89 9.18 4.44
CA ALA A 38 -3.06 9.99 3.24
C ALA A 38 -3.80 9.23 2.14
N LEU A 39 -4.48 9.96 1.27
CA LEU A 39 -5.22 9.43 0.13
C LEU A 39 -4.93 10.24 -1.13
N ALA A 40 -4.96 9.57 -2.28
CA ALA A 40 -4.99 10.22 -3.58
C ALA A 40 -6.02 9.56 -4.50
N SER A 41 -6.89 10.35 -5.13
CA SER A 41 -7.90 9.87 -6.08
C SER A 41 -8.43 11.01 -6.94
N ASN A 42 -8.86 10.70 -8.16
CA ASN A 42 -9.49 11.64 -9.09
C ASN A 42 -11.02 11.48 -9.16
N THR A 43 -11.61 10.65 -8.31
CA THR A 43 -13.05 10.41 -8.33
C THR A 43 -13.81 11.63 -7.81
N GLU A 44 -14.93 11.98 -8.46
CA GLU A 44 -15.78 13.13 -8.06
C GLU A 44 -16.18 13.08 -6.58
N PHE A 45 -16.55 11.89 -6.10
CA PHE A 45 -16.88 11.68 -4.69
C PHE A 45 -15.71 12.03 -3.77
N PHE A 46 -14.49 11.58 -4.09
CA PHE A 46 -13.32 11.91 -3.29
C PHE A 46 -13.02 13.41 -3.32
N LEU A 47 -13.03 14.03 -4.51
CA LEU A 47 -12.74 15.46 -4.65
C LEU A 47 -13.72 16.33 -3.86
N ARG A 48 -14.99 15.91 -3.78
CA ARG A 48 -16.03 16.58 -2.98
C ARG A 48 -15.87 16.35 -1.48
N GLU A 49 -15.59 15.12 -1.05
CA GLU A 49 -15.66 14.73 0.36
C GLU A 49 -14.30 14.75 1.09
N LYS A 50 -13.16 14.87 0.39
CA LYS A 50 -11.80 14.74 0.96
C LYS A 50 -11.55 15.64 2.19
N GLY A 51 -12.20 16.81 2.27
CA GLY A 51 -12.06 17.74 3.40
C GLY A 51 -12.73 17.26 4.69
N ASN A 52 -13.67 16.31 4.58
CA ASN A 52 -14.38 15.72 5.71
C ASN A 52 -13.80 14.36 6.13
N MET A 53 -12.82 13.83 5.40
CA MET A 53 -12.23 12.52 5.67
C MET A 53 -11.23 12.64 6.84
N LYS A 54 -11.24 11.63 7.72
CA LYS A 54 -10.29 11.46 8.83
C LYS A 54 -9.52 10.15 8.65
N MET A 55 -8.45 9.96 9.42
CA MET A 55 -7.67 8.72 9.42
C MET A 55 -8.55 7.48 9.65
N ALA A 56 -8.39 6.47 8.80
CA ALA A 56 -8.96 5.15 9.04
C ALA A 56 -7.98 4.28 9.83
N MET A 57 -8.51 3.36 10.62
CA MET A 57 -7.72 2.28 11.22
C MET A 57 -7.94 1.00 10.42
N VAL A 58 -6.87 0.22 10.26
CA VAL A 58 -6.88 -1.04 9.50
C VAL A 58 -6.14 -2.10 10.30
N ARG A 59 -6.62 -3.34 10.28
CA ARG A 59 -5.88 -4.51 10.74
C ARG A 59 -5.63 -5.44 9.55
N ILE A 60 -4.40 -5.91 9.43
CA ILE A 60 -3.98 -6.87 8.40
C ILE A 60 -3.66 -8.20 9.08
N SER A 61 -4.20 -9.29 8.54
CA SER A 61 -3.94 -10.67 8.95
C SER A 61 -3.71 -11.54 7.71
N PHE A 62 -3.02 -12.66 7.92
CA PHE A 62 -2.67 -13.61 6.87
C PHE A 62 -3.09 -15.03 7.31
N PRO A 63 -4.37 -15.40 7.15
CA PRO A 63 -4.90 -16.68 7.63
C PRO A 63 -4.39 -17.89 6.83
N GLY A 64 -3.86 -17.67 5.61
CA GLY A 64 -3.28 -18.69 4.75
C GLY A 64 -2.12 -18.16 3.92
N GLU A 65 -1.41 -19.03 3.22
CA GLU A 65 -0.22 -18.69 2.40
C GLU A 65 -0.52 -17.61 1.36
N ASP A 66 -1.65 -17.72 0.66
CA ASP A 66 -2.07 -16.77 -0.38
C ASP A 66 -3.26 -15.90 0.03
N GLU A 67 -3.62 -15.91 1.31
CA GLU A 67 -4.80 -15.21 1.82
C GLU A 67 -4.41 -13.99 2.65
N LEU A 68 -4.99 -12.84 2.31
CA LEU A 68 -4.85 -11.58 3.01
C LEU A 68 -6.24 -11.16 3.51
N GLU A 69 -6.37 -10.99 4.82
CA GLU A 69 -7.58 -10.45 5.42
C GLU A 69 -7.32 -9.04 5.95
N VAL A 70 -8.26 -8.14 5.67
CA VAL A 70 -8.15 -6.74 6.05
C VAL A 70 -9.44 -6.27 6.72
N SER A 71 -9.38 -5.98 8.02
CA SER A 71 -10.46 -5.32 8.76
C SER A 71 -10.27 -3.80 8.69
N TYR A 72 -11.32 -3.08 8.36
CA TYR A 72 -11.32 -1.62 8.21
C TYR A 72 -12.24 -0.98 9.24
N ALA A 73 -11.81 0.12 9.84
CA ALA A 73 -12.64 1.03 10.63
C ALA A 73 -12.49 2.45 10.09
N VAL A 74 -13.54 2.96 9.45
CA VAL A 74 -13.53 4.26 8.77
C VAL A 74 -14.56 5.20 9.39
N PRO A 75 -14.13 6.34 9.96
CA PRO A 75 -15.04 7.39 10.41
C PRO A 75 -15.87 7.94 9.25
N ASN A 76 -17.15 8.18 9.50
CA ASN A 76 -18.03 8.91 8.59
C ASN A 76 -19.07 9.72 9.40
N PRO A 77 -19.86 10.61 8.77
CA PRO A 77 -20.82 11.44 9.48
C PRO A 77 -21.90 10.70 10.27
N LYS A 78 -22.16 9.41 9.97
CA LYS A 78 -23.13 8.55 10.69
C LYS A 78 -22.47 7.68 11.77
N GLY A 79 -21.17 7.85 12.02
CA GLY A 79 -20.40 7.08 12.98
C GLY A 79 -19.28 6.25 12.34
N CYS A 80 -18.77 5.27 13.10
CA CYS A 80 -17.68 4.39 12.66
C CYS A 80 -18.22 3.25 11.78
N ARG A 81 -17.85 3.22 10.49
CA ARG A 81 -18.18 2.09 9.61
C ARG A 81 -17.06 1.06 9.67
N LYS A 82 -17.40 -0.16 10.08
CA LYS A 82 -16.48 -1.30 10.11
C LYS A 82 -16.89 -2.36 9.08
N TRP A 83 -15.91 -2.99 8.44
CA TRP A 83 -16.11 -4.13 7.54
C TRP A 83 -14.79 -4.86 7.32
N GLU A 84 -14.86 -6.07 6.79
CA GLU A 84 -13.71 -6.90 6.49
C GLU A 84 -13.65 -7.21 5.00
N THR A 85 -12.47 -7.57 4.51
CA THR A 85 -12.32 -8.00 3.13
C THR A 85 -11.19 -9.01 3.04
N THR A 86 -11.53 -10.18 2.52
CA THR A 86 -10.57 -11.23 2.17
C THR A 86 -10.11 -11.04 0.73
N PHE A 87 -8.80 -11.13 0.54
CA PHE A 87 -8.14 -11.11 -0.76
C PHE A 87 -7.30 -12.36 -0.95
N LYS A 88 -7.16 -12.76 -2.20
CA LYS A 88 -6.24 -13.81 -2.63
C LYS A 88 -5.08 -13.20 -3.41
N LYS A 89 -3.86 -13.69 -3.19
CA LYS A 89 -2.68 -13.30 -3.97
C LYS A 89 -2.89 -13.68 -5.44
N THR A 90 -2.51 -12.80 -6.36
CA THR A 90 -2.74 -13.00 -7.80
C THR A 90 -1.51 -13.44 -8.59
N SER A 91 -0.31 -13.21 -8.06
CA SER A 91 0.97 -13.60 -8.65
C SER A 91 2.07 -13.58 -7.60
N ASP A 92 3.12 -14.38 -7.80
CA ASP A 92 4.35 -14.32 -6.99
C ASP A 92 5.24 -13.12 -7.33
N ASP A 93 5.11 -12.61 -8.56
CA ASP A 93 5.74 -11.38 -9.00
C ASP A 93 4.97 -10.17 -8.42
N GLY A 94 5.52 -9.59 -7.35
CA GLY A 94 4.96 -8.45 -6.65
C GLY A 94 3.91 -8.80 -5.59
N GLU A 95 3.41 -7.76 -4.90
CA GLU A 95 2.43 -7.89 -3.82
C GLU A 95 1.06 -7.40 -4.30
N VAL A 96 0.41 -8.22 -5.13
CA VAL A 96 -0.91 -7.94 -5.72
C VAL A 96 -1.95 -8.93 -5.20
N TYR A 97 -3.06 -8.41 -4.69
CA TYR A 97 -4.13 -9.19 -4.10
C TYR A 97 -5.49 -8.77 -4.66
N TYR A 98 -6.36 -9.75 -4.89
CA TYR A 98 -7.70 -9.54 -5.45
C TYR A 98 -8.79 -10.16 -4.59
N SER A 99 -9.89 -9.43 -4.44
CA SER A 99 -11.11 -9.88 -3.78
C SER A 99 -12.26 -9.88 -4.78
N GLU A 100 -12.79 -11.08 -5.07
CA GLU A 100 -13.94 -11.25 -5.96
C GLU A 100 -15.20 -10.64 -5.37
N GLU A 101 -15.46 -10.87 -4.07
CA GLU A 101 -16.62 -10.32 -3.36
C GLU A 101 -16.63 -8.78 -3.39
N ALA A 102 -15.49 -8.15 -3.10
CA ALA A 102 -15.38 -6.71 -3.08
C ALA A 102 -15.18 -6.08 -4.48
N LYS A 103 -14.92 -6.91 -5.51
CA LYS A 103 -14.45 -6.53 -6.85
C LYS A 103 -13.32 -5.51 -6.77
N LYS A 104 -12.30 -5.85 -5.97
CA LYS A 104 -11.24 -4.94 -5.54
C LYS A 104 -9.87 -5.59 -5.65
N THR A 105 -8.95 -4.88 -6.28
CA THR A 105 -7.52 -5.19 -6.30
C THR A 105 -6.78 -4.24 -5.36
N VAL A 106 -5.79 -4.75 -4.64
CA VAL A 106 -4.80 -3.95 -3.92
C VAL A 106 -3.41 -4.35 -4.39
N GLU A 107 -2.60 -3.34 -4.69
CA GLU A 107 -1.21 -3.48 -5.14
C GLU A 107 -0.33 -2.65 -4.19
N VAL A 108 0.70 -3.27 -3.62
CA VAL A 108 1.71 -2.55 -2.83
C VAL A 108 2.70 -1.90 -3.80
N LEU A 109 2.72 -0.57 -3.83
CA LEU A 109 3.57 0.20 -4.72
C LEU A 109 4.97 0.44 -4.13
N ASP A 110 5.04 0.62 -2.82
CA ASP A 110 6.29 0.88 -2.08
C ASP A 110 6.03 0.63 -0.59
N THR A 111 7.00 0.06 0.12
CA THR A 111 6.88 -0.22 1.56
C THR A 111 8.25 -0.53 2.14
N ASP A 112 8.46 -0.20 3.41
CA ASP A 112 9.59 -0.69 4.20
C ASP A 112 9.20 -1.88 5.09
N TYR A 113 7.97 -2.39 4.90
CA TYR A 113 7.34 -3.50 5.63
C TYR A 113 7.10 -3.23 7.13
N LYS A 114 7.66 -2.16 7.68
CA LYS A 114 7.75 -1.90 9.12
C LYS A 114 7.00 -0.67 9.54
N SER A 115 7.19 0.45 8.85
CA SER A 115 6.70 1.75 9.29
C SER A 115 5.67 2.36 8.35
N TYR A 116 5.76 2.12 7.04
CA TYR A 116 4.82 2.65 6.05
C TYR A 116 4.57 1.68 4.90
N ALA A 117 3.44 1.86 4.21
CA ALA A 117 3.17 1.23 2.92
C ALA A 117 2.35 2.16 2.03
N VAL A 118 2.67 2.22 0.74
CA VAL A 118 1.89 2.90 -0.28
C VAL A 118 1.14 1.85 -1.08
N ILE A 119 -0.19 1.91 -1.05
CA ILE A 119 -1.07 0.91 -1.67
C ILE A 119 -1.95 1.58 -2.70
N LEU A 120 -2.01 1.02 -3.92
CA LEU A 120 -3.01 1.36 -4.91
C LEU A 120 -4.19 0.41 -4.78
N ALA A 121 -5.36 0.96 -4.43
CA ALA A 121 -6.62 0.23 -4.45
C ALA A 121 -7.39 0.55 -5.72
N THR A 122 -7.74 -0.49 -6.48
CA THR A 122 -8.59 -0.40 -7.66
C THR A 122 -9.89 -1.16 -7.40
N ARG A 123 -11.05 -0.52 -7.57
CA ARG A 123 -12.36 -1.14 -7.36
C ARG A 123 -13.26 -0.94 -8.57
N VAL A 124 -13.90 -2.02 -9.02
CA VAL A 124 -14.93 -1.95 -10.07
C VAL A 124 -16.31 -1.89 -9.41
N LYS A 125 -17.04 -0.80 -9.64
CA LYS A 125 -18.40 -0.60 -9.11
C LYS A 125 -19.30 -0.02 -10.20
N ASN A 126 -20.43 -0.68 -10.45
CA ASN A 126 -21.42 -0.26 -11.47
C ASN A 126 -20.79 -0.01 -12.85
N GLY A 127 -19.88 -0.88 -13.30
CA GLY A 127 -19.17 -0.74 -14.57
C GLY A 127 -18.10 0.37 -14.61
N ARG A 128 -17.87 1.10 -13.50
CA ARG A 128 -16.83 2.12 -13.38
C ARG A 128 -15.66 1.61 -12.56
N THR A 129 -14.44 1.88 -13.04
CA THR A 129 -13.21 1.63 -12.29
C THR A 129 -12.84 2.84 -11.46
N LEU A 130 -12.59 2.63 -10.17
CA LEU A 130 -12.23 3.65 -9.21
C LEU A 130 -10.83 3.36 -8.67
N HIS A 131 -9.92 4.33 -8.79
CA HIS A 131 -8.57 4.22 -8.26
C HIS A 131 -8.40 5.11 -7.03
N MET A 132 -7.73 4.58 -6.02
CA MET A 132 -7.41 5.29 -4.80
C MET A 132 -6.07 4.81 -4.26
N MET A 133 -5.07 5.69 -4.28
CA MET A 133 -3.79 5.45 -3.63
C MET A 133 -3.88 5.83 -2.15
N ARG A 134 -3.20 5.07 -1.29
CA ARG A 134 -3.29 5.19 0.17
C ARG A 134 -1.91 5.12 0.78
N LEU A 135 -1.61 6.01 1.72
CA LEU A 135 -0.45 5.88 2.60
C LEU A 135 -0.88 5.25 3.92
N TYR A 136 -0.30 4.10 4.23
CA TYR A 136 -0.42 3.40 5.50
C TYR A 136 0.77 3.79 6.38
N SER A 137 0.53 3.95 7.69
CA SER A 137 1.55 4.20 8.71
C SER A 137 1.28 3.37 9.95
N ARG A 138 2.32 2.92 10.66
CA ARG A 138 2.17 2.28 11.98
C ARG A 138 1.77 3.23 13.09
N SER A 139 2.03 4.53 12.92
CA SER A 139 1.66 5.58 13.85
C SER A 139 0.66 6.55 13.21
N ARG A 140 0.01 7.35 14.06
CA ARG A 140 -0.87 8.44 13.60
C ARG A 140 -0.08 9.61 13.01
N GLU A 141 1.19 9.73 13.36
CA GLU A 141 2.06 10.76 12.80
C GLU A 141 2.59 10.31 11.44
N VAL A 142 2.58 11.21 10.46
CA VAL A 142 3.10 10.90 9.13
C VAL A 142 4.58 11.26 9.08
N SER A 143 5.43 10.25 8.87
CA SER A 143 6.84 10.47 8.58
C SER A 143 7.00 11.37 7.35
N PRO A 144 7.80 12.46 7.43
CA PRO A 144 8.08 13.32 6.28
C PRO A 144 8.63 12.54 5.07
N ALA A 145 9.44 11.51 5.32
CA ALA A 145 9.98 10.65 4.26
C ALA A 145 8.88 9.85 3.56
N ALA A 146 8.01 9.18 4.33
CA ALA A 146 6.88 8.42 3.79
C ALA A 146 5.89 9.31 3.03
N ALA A 147 5.64 10.54 3.53
CA ALA A 147 4.81 11.53 2.83
C ALA A 147 5.44 11.98 1.50
N ALA A 148 6.76 12.14 1.45
CA ALA A 148 7.47 12.52 0.22
C ALA A 148 7.41 11.40 -0.83
N ILE A 149 7.61 10.15 -0.42
CA ILE A 149 7.47 8.96 -1.28
C ILE A 149 6.05 8.88 -1.84
N PHE A 150 5.04 9.01 -0.98
CA PHE A 150 3.64 9.01 -1.39
C PHE A 150 3.33 10.09 -2.44
N ARG A 151 3.78 11.34 -2.23
CA ARG A 151 3.58 12.43 -3.20
C ARG A 151 4.31 12.19 -4.51
N LYS A 152 5.52 11.64 -4.48
CA LYS A 152 6.28 11.26 -5.68
C LYS A 152 5.51 10.23 -6.51
N LEU A 153 5.09 9.13 -5.88
CA LEU A 153 4.31 8.07 -6.54
C LEU A 153 2.95 8.57 -7.05
N ALA A 154 2.35 9.55 -6.38
CA ALA A 154 1.09 10.17 -6.78
C ALA A 154 1.27 10.97 -8.08
N ARG A 155 2.34 11.78 -8.16
CA ARG A 155 2.68 12.61 -9.32
C ARG A 155 3.07 11.77 -10.53
N GLU A 156 3.82 10.68 -10.33
CA GLU A 156 4.14 9.70 -11.39
C GLU A 156 2.87 9.07 -11.99
N ARG A 157 1.77 9.06 -11.23
CA ARG A 157 0.44 8.58 -11.67
C ARG A 157 -0.50 9.73 -12.06
N ASN A 158 0.02 10.93 -12.29
CA ASN A 158 -0.72 12.12 -12.70
C ASN A 158 -1.79 12.60 -11.70
N TYR A 159 -1.68 12.25 -10.42
CA TYR A 159 -2.47 12.92 -9.39
C TYR A 159 -1.89 14.30 -9.11
N THR A 160 -2.73 15.34 -9.20
CA THR A 160 -2.38 16.71 -8.82
C THR A 160 -2.42 16.87 -7.30
N ASP A 161 -1.87 17.97 -6.78
CA ASP A 161 -1.92 18.26 -5.34
C ASP A 161 -3.38 18.40 -4.84
N GLU A 162 -4.32 18.81 -5.70
CA GLU A 162 -5.77 18.82 -5.40
C GLU A 162 -6.37 17.42 -5.30
N MET A 163 -5.77 16.41 -5.94
CA MET A 163 -6.22 15.02 -5.86
C MET A 163 -5.61 14.29 -4.66
N ILE A 164 -4.84 14.97 -3.82
CA ILE A 164 -4.15 14.41 -2.66
C ILE A 164 -4.70 15.04 -1.38
N THR A 165 -4.86 14.24 -0.32
CA THR A 165 -5.17 14.75 1.02
C THR A 165 -4.38 14.01 2.09
N MET A 166 -3.82 14.77 3.04
CA MET A 166 -3.30 14.23 4.30
C MET A 166 -4.46 14.22 5.29
N LEU A 167 -4.69 13.09 5.95
CA LEU A 167 -5.86 12.91 6.79
C LEU A 167 -5.56 13.37 8.22
N PRO A 168 -6.46 14.13 8.88
CA PRO A 168 -6.34 14.43 10.30
C PRO A 168 -6.59 13.19 11.16
N SER A 169 -5.92 13.13 12.31
CA SER A 169 -6.09 12.06 13.30
C SER A 169 -7.50 12.07 13.92
N GLN A 170 -7.89 10.94 14.51
CA GLN A 170 -9.17 10.72 15.17
C GLN A 170 -9.10 9.61 16.24
N ASP A 171 -9.99 9.70 17.23
CA ASP A 171 -10.10 8.74 18.35
C ASP A 171 -11.46 8.00 18.39
N GLU A 172 -12.37 8.31 17.48
CA GLU A 172 -13.77 7.89 17.49
C GLU A 172 -14.00 6.49 16.88
N CYS A 173 -13.04 5.94 16.12
CA CYS A 173 -13.22 4.74 15.32
C CYS A 173 -11.98 3.84 15.34
N SER A 174 -12.14 2.61 15.84
CA SER A 174 -11.09 1.60 15.96
C SER A 174 -11.52 0.25 15.36
N VAL A 175 -10.54 -0.53 14.88
CA VAL A 175 -10.73 -1.95 14.52
C VAL A 175 -10.68 -2.88 15.72
N ASP A 176 -10.32 -2.38 16.90
CA ASP A 176 -10.44 -3.12 18.15
C ASP A 176 -11.94 -3.26 18.53
N GLU A 177 -12.30 -4.40 19.12
CA GLU A 177 -13.56 -4.52 19.86
C GLU A 177 -13.47 -3.62 21.11
N VAL A 178 -14.58 -2.94 21.43
CA VAL A 178 -14.71 -2.20 22.69
C VAL A 178 -15.14 -3.19 23.76
#